data_AF-A0A2T1C7M2-F1
#
_entry.id   AF-A0A2T1C7M2-F1
#
_cell.length_a   1.000
_cell.length_b   1.000
_cell.length_c   1.000
_cell.angle_alpha   90.00
_cell.angle_beta   90.00
_cell.angle_gamma   90.00
#
_symmetry.space_group_name_H-M   'P 1'
#
loop_
_entity.id
_entity.type
_entity.pdbx_description
1 polymer ?
#
loop_
_entity_poly.entity_id
_entity_poly.type
_entity_poly.pdbx_seq_one_letter_code
_entity_poly.pdbx_strand_id
1 'polypeptide(L)'
;MTFARTQNLVQLEDLVAETVLVAMIRQEPAEISRSNNLEFKESYDDLDYLVFATLVLPFGSQVSLVRHLHSPEPGIEICVRYNQPNIPTVLAETMNAMNLTVDDLTWVHSEYKQKLYSLIAEKSKHKDFIERF
;
A
#
# COMPACT_ATOMS: atom_id res chain seq x y z
N MET A 1 -2.55 23.27 30.62
CA MET A 1 -1.48 22.25 30.72
C MET A 1 -1.44 21.53 29.39
N THR A 2 -0.45 21.85 28.57
CA THR A 2 -0.30 21.36 27.20
C THR A 2 0.46 20.04 27.25
N PHE A 3 -0.15 18.94 26.78
CA PHE A 3 0.54 17.67 26.64
C PHE A 3 1.55 17.80 25.50
N ALA A 4 2.83 18.01 25.82
CA ALA A 4 3.92 17.79 24.90
C ALA A 4 4.07 16.29 24.69
N ARG A 5 3.29 15.73 23.76
CA ARG A 5 3.50 14.37 23.25
C ARG A 5 4.66 14.44 22.24
N THR A 6 5.88 14.56 22.75
CA THR A 6 7.08 14.32 21.96
C THR A 6 7.24 12.80 21.88
N GLN A 7 6.36 12.14 21.13
CA GLN A 7 6.57 10.73 20.77
C GLN A 7 7.60 10.72 19.64
N ASN A 8 8.53 9.76 19.70
CA ASN A 8 9.64 9.59 18.78
C ASN A 8 9.16 9.50 17.33
N LEU A 9 9.05 10.65 16.66
CA LEU A 9 8.84 10.68 15.22
C LEU A 9 10.12 10.19 14.56
N VAL A 10 9.99 9.17 13.72
CA VAL A 10 11.11 8.62 12.95
C VAL A 10 11.03 9.19 11.55
N GLN A 11 12.16 9.59 11.00
CA GLN A 11 12.25 10.06 9.63
C GLN A 11 11.95 8.89 8.65
N LEU A 12 11.09 9.10 7.66
CA LEU A 12 10.62 8.02 6.79
C LEU A 12 11.79 7.37 6.03
N GLU A 13 12.75 8.19 5.58
CA GLU A 13 13.92 7.73 4.82
C GLU A 13 14.77 6.72 5.60
N ASP A 14 14.81 6.82 6.93
CA ASP A 14 15.57 5.90 7.79
C ASP A 14 14.92 4.50 7.87
N LEU A 15 13.62 4.40 7.56
CA LEU A 15 12.86 3.16 7.65
C LEU A 15 12.55 2.56 6.27
N VAL A 16 12.53 3.40 5.24
CA VAL A 16 12.00 3.04 3.92
C VAL A 16 12.83 3.62 2.78
N ALA A 17 14.15 3.56 2.92
CA ALA A 17 15.08 4.02 1.89
C ALA A 17 14.80 3.38 0.51
N GLU A 18 14.81 4.23 -0.52
CA GLU A 18 14.75 3.85 -1.95
C GLU A 18 13.46 3.10 -2.34
N THR A 19 12.32 3.71 -2.05
CA THR A 19 11.03 3.19 -2.54
C THR A 19 10.49 3.92 -3.76
N VAL A 20 9.65 3.21 -4.51
CA VAL A 20 8.94 3.69 -5.69
C VAL A 20 7.45 3.53 -5.42
N LEU A 21 6.69 4.62 -5.62
CA LEU A 21 5.24 4.62 -5.62
C LEU A 21 4.71 3.86 -6.84
N VAL A 22 3.95 2.80 -6.59
CA VAL A 22 3.45 1.90 -7.65
C VAL A 22 1.93 1.90 -7.80
N ALA A 23 1.20 2.25 -6.74
CA ALA A 23 -0.25 2.42 -6.77
C ALA A 23 -0.71 3.34 -5.63
N MET A 24 -1.94 3.86 -5.73
CA MET A 24 -2.63 4.56 -4.65
C MET A 24 -4.02 3.97 -4.46
N ILE A 25 -4.49 3.97 -3.22
CA ILE A 25 -5.81 3.46 -2.83
C ILE A 25 -6.61 4.52 -2.06
N ARG A 26 -7.94 4.43 -2.13
CA ARG A 26 -8.84 5.39 -1.48
C ARG A 26 -8.98 5.20 0.03
N GLN A 27 -8.69 3.99 0.53
CA GLN A 27 -8.93 3.61 1.92
C GLN A 27 -8.18 4.50 2.91
N GLU A 28 -8.79 4.70 4.07
CA GLU A 28 -8.17 5.41 5.17
C GLU A 28 -7.33 4.45 6.05
N PRO A 29 -6.23 4.91 6.69
CA PRO A 29 -5.37 4.05 7.49
C PRO A 29 -6.13 3.29 8.59
N ALA A 30 -7.14 3.92 9.19
CA ALA A 30 -7.98 3.30 10.21
C ALA A 30 -8.81 2.12 9.68
N GLU A 31 -9.19 2.14 8.40
CA GLU A 31 -9.91 1.04 7.75
C GLU A 31 -8.98 -0.15 7.52
N ILE A 32 -7.79 0.12 6.99
CA ILE A 32 -6.75 -0.89 6.74
C ILE A 32 -6.25 -1.51 8.05
N SER A 33 -5.98 -0.70 9.07
CA SER A 33 -5.56 -1.19 10.40
C SER A 33 -6.55 -2.20 10.98
N ARG A 34 -7.85 -1.93 10.85
CA ARG A 34 -8.89 -2.80 11.39
C ARG A 34 -8.99 -4.13 10.64
N SER A 35 -8.90 -4.11 9.32
CA SER A 35 -9.05 -5.31 8.49
C SER A 35 -7.79 -6.17 8.42
N ASN A 36 -6.60 -5.58 8.60
CA ASN A 36 -5.32 -6.25 8.37
C ASN A 36 -4.45 -6.41 9.63
N ASN A 37 -4.91 -5.94 10.80
CA ASN A 37 -4.11 -5.88 12.03
C ASN A 37 -2.76 -5.16 11.81
N LEU A 38 -2.78 -4.11 10.98
CA LEU A 38 -1.62 -3.27 10.67
C LEU A 38 -1.57 -2.05 11.59
N GLU A 39 -0.41 -1.78 12.16
CA GLU A 39 -0.16 -0.56 12.94
C GLU A 39 0.47 0.51 12.05
N PHE A 40 -0.26 1.60 11.82
CA PHE A 40 0.30 2.80 11.20
C PHE A 40 1.01 3.64 12.25
N LYS A 41 2.20 4.13 11.90
CA LYS A 41 3.05 4.96 12.75
C LYS A 41 3.17 6.35 12.16
N GLU A 42 3.20 7.36 13.02
CA GLU A 42 3.48 8.74 12.64
C GLU A 42 4.97 8.91 12.30
N SER A 43 5.23 9.69 11.27
CA SER A 43 6.54 10.00 10.73
C SER A 43 6.46 11.34 9.98
N TYR A 44 7.56 11.77 9.40
CA TYR A 44 7.65 12.94 8.56
C TYR A 44 8.74 12.75 7.51
N ASP A 45 8.60 13.46 6.41
CA ASP A 45 9.67 13.72 5.45
C ASP A 45 10.00 15.23 5.46
N ASP A 46 10.85 15.68 4.55
CA ASP A 46 11.26 17.09 4.46
C ASP A 46 10.11 18.05 4.08
N LEU A 47 8.95 17.53 3.65
CA LEU A 47 7.84 18.28 3.07
C LEU A 47 6.54 18.17 3.86
N ASP A 48 6.28 17.03 4.52
CA ASP A 48 5.01 16.78 5.23
C ASP A 48 5.15 15.81 6.41
N TYR A 49 4.14 15.83 7.28
CA TYR A 49 3.86 14.73 8.20
C TYR A 49 3.15 13.61 7.47
N LEU A 50 3.48 12.38 7.82
CA LEU A 50 2.89 11.21 7.22
C LEU A 50 2.62 10.13 8.26
N VAL A 51 1.73 9.22 7.91
CA VAL A 51 1.58 7.95 8.62
C VAL A 51 1.98 6.84 7.67
N PHE A 52 2.65 5.82 8.19
CA PHE A 52 3.05 4.69 7.38
C PHE A 52 2.91 3.36 8.13
N ALA A 53 2.73 2.29 7.36
CA ALA A 53 2.79 0.92 7.84
C ALA A 53 3.62 0.07 6.88
N THR A 54 4.15 -1.04 7.38
CA THR A 54 4.78 -2.06 6.54
C THR A 54 3.89 -3.28 6.49
N LEU A 55 3.56 -3.72 5.28
CA LEU A 55 2.90 -4.99 5.00
C LEU A 55 3.93 -6.00 4.48
N VAL A 56 4.02 -7.14 5.15
CA VAL A 56 4.80 -8.30 4.69
C VAL A 56 3.86 -9.26 3.97
N LEU A 57 4.14 -9.51 2.69
CA LEU A 57 3.33 -10.41 1.86
C LEU A 57 3.73 -11.88 2.06
N PRO A 58 2.86 -12.84 1.73
CA PRO A 58 3.10 -14.27 1.97
C PRO A 58 4.39 -14.83 1.37
N PHE A 59 4.87 -14.26 0.26
CA PHE A 59 6.12 -14.69 -0.40
C PHE A 59 7.35 -13.88 0.05
N GLY A 60 7.25 -13.14 1.16
CA GLY A 60 8.35 -12.40 1.77
C GLY A 60 8.63 -11.03 1.13
N SER A 61 7.86 -10.63 0.11
CA SER A 61 7.94 -9.26 -0.41
C SER A 61 7.41 -8.26 0.63
N GLN A 62 8.04 -7.10 0.71
CA GLN A 62 7.68 -6.05 1.67
C GLN A 62 7.13 -4.85 0.91
N VAL A 63 6.01 -4.32 1.40
CA VAL A 63 5.34 -3.15 0.83
C VAL A 63 5.13 -2.13 1.93
N SER A 64 5.42 -0.87 1.61
CA SER A 64 5.16 0.25 2.50
C SER A 64 3.86 0.92 2.09
N LEU A 65 3.00 1.15 3.07
CA LEU A 65 1.77 1.88 2.95
C LEU A 65 2.01 3.26 3.54
N VAL A 66 1.91 4.32 2.75
CA VAL A 66 2.25 5.68 3.18
C VAL A 66 1.05 6.61 2.96
N ARG A 67 0.76 7.50 3.89
CA ARG A 67 -0.24 8.55 3.70
C ARG A 67 0.29 9.86 4.24
N HIS A 68 0.54 10.81 3.35
CA HIS A 68 0.84 12.20 3.67
C HIS A 68 -0.42 12.89 4.19
N LEU A 69 -0.31 13.57 5.33
CA LEU A 69 -1.46 14.10 6.06
C LEU A 69 -2.04 15.37 5.41
N HIS A 70 -1.25 16.10 4.64
CA HIS A 70 -1.66 17.33 3.97
C HIS A 70 -1.62 17.23 2.44
N SER A 71 -1.53 16.02 1.88
CA SER A 71 -1.62 15.81 0.43
C SER A 71 -2.95 16.35 -0.11
N PRO A 72 -2.94 17.13 -1.21
CA PRO A 72 -4.16 17.58 -1.87
C PRO A 72 -4.97 16.42 -2.47
N GLU A 73 -4.29 15.30 -2.77
CA GLU A 73 -4.89 14.06 -3.26
C GLU A 73 -4.82 13.02 -2.11
N PRO A 74 -5.87 12.88 -1.29
CA PRO A 74 -5.86 11.97 -0.17
C PRO A 74 -5.88 10.52 -0.65
N GLY A 75 -5.08 9.68 -0.01
CA GLY A 75 -5.03 8.25 -0.26
C GLY A 75 -3.85 7.59 0.44
N ILE A 76 -3.83 6.26 0.42
CA ILE A 76 -2.67 5.50 0.84
C ILE A 76 -1.87 5.14 -0.41
N GLU A 77 -0.62 5.57 -0.41
CA GLU A 77 0.41 5.18 -1.35
C GLU A 77 0.90 3.77 -1.05
N ILE A 78 0.99 2.96 -2.10
CA ILE A 78 1.61 1.65 -2.09
C ILE A 78 3.01 1.80 -2.69
N CYS A 79 4.02 1.68 -1.82
CA CYS A 79 5.42 1.86 -2.16
C CYS A 79 6.17 0.53 -2.03
N VAL A 80 7.04 0.25 -3.01
CA VAL A 80 7.91 -0.95 -3.02
C VAL A 80 9.36 -0.52 -3.12
N ARG A 81 10.31 -1.38 -2.73
CA ARG A 81 11.74 -1.10 -2.93
C ARG A 81 12.05 -0.95 -4.42
N TYR A 82 12.98 -0.08 -4.78
CA TYR A 82 13.36 0.21 -6.17
C TYR A 82 13.77 -1.05 -6.96
N ASN A 83 14.39 -2.03 -6.30
CA ASN A 83 14.82 -3.28 -6.93
C ASN A 83 13.78 -4.42 -6.84
N GLN A 84 12.55 -4.14 -6.40
CA GLN A 84 11.52 -5.16 -6.22
C GLN A 84 11.15 -5.80 -7.57
N PRO A 85 11.38 -7.11 -7.74
CA PRO A 85 10.95 -7.80 -8.95
C PRO A 85 9.43 -7.98 -8.97
N ASN A 86 8.88 -8.15 -10.18
CA ASN A 86 7.49 -8.56 -10.41
C ASN A 86 6.44 -7.68 -9.71
N ILE A 87 6.58 -6.35 -9.79
CA ILE A 87 5.67 -5.38 -9.19
C ILE A 87 4.17 -5.68 -9.45
N PRO A 88 3.72 -6.08 -10.66
CA PRO A 88 2.31 -6.45 -10.87
C PRO A 88 1.82 -7.59 -9.97
N THR A 89 2.66 -8.59 -9.71
CA THR A 89 2.34 -9.71 -8.81
C THR A 89 2.29 -9.24 -7.36
N VAL A 90 3.28 -8.43 -6.93
CA VAL A 90 3.31 -7.82 -5.60
C VAL A 90 2.07 -6.96 -5.35
N LEU A 91 1.65 -6.17 -6.34
CA LEU A 91 0.41 -5.38 -6.28
C LEU A 91 -0.82 -6.27 -6.15
N ALA A 92 -0.94 -7.32 -6.96
CA ALA A 92 -2.07 -8.25 -6.87
C ALA A 92 -2.14 -8.98 -5.51
N GLU A 93 -0.98 -9.33 -4.93
CA GLU A 93 -0.89 -9.92 -3.59
C GLU A 93 -1.24 -8.92 -2.50
N THR A 94 -0.77 -7.68 -2.63
CA THR A 94 -1.09 -6.57 -1.72
C THR A 94 -2.58 -6.30 -1.69
N MET A 95 -3.22 -6.23 -2.86
CA MET A 95 -4.67 -6.09 -2.97
C MET A 95 -5.39 -7.26 -2.30
N ASN A 96 -4.95 -8.50 -2.55
CA ASN A 96 -5.56 -9.67 -1.93
C ASN A 96 -5.39 -9.69 -0.40
N ALA A 97 -4.21 -9.33 0.11
CA ALA A 97 -3.94 -9.25 1.54
C ALA A 97 -4.84 -8.20 2.21
N MET A 98 -5.01 -7.05 1.57
CA MET A 98 -5.84 -5.94 2.06
C MET A 98 -7.32 -6.06 1.72
N ASN A 99 -7.75 -7.16 1.09
CA ASN A 99 -9.11 -7.39 0.59
C ASN A 99 -9.63 -6.22 -0.28
N LEU A 100 -8.78 -5.76 -1.21
CA LEU A 100 -9.07 -4.68 -2.14
C LEU A 100 -9.45 -5.21 -3.51
N THR A 101 -10.28 -4.44 -4.20
CA THR A 101 -10.68 -4.62 -5.59
C THR A 101 -10.01 -3.59 -6.49
N VAL A 102 -10.17 -3.72 -7.80
CA VAL A 102 -9.62 -2.73 -8.75
C VAL A 102 -10.26 -1.35 -8.57
N ASP A 103 -11.52 -1.29 -8.13
CA ASP A 103 -12.26 -0.03 -7.93
C ASP A 103 -11.75 0.77 -6.72
N ASP A 104 -10.99 0.11 -5.84
CA ASP A 104 -10.33 0.73 -4.69
C ASP A 104 -9.03 1.46 -5.08
N LEU A 105 -8.45 1.12 -6.24
CA LEU A 105 -7.25 1.76 -6.76
C LEU A 105 -7.61 3.11 -7.39
N THR A 106 -7.11 4.20 -6.83
CA THR A 106 -7.29 5.55 -7.38
C THR A 106 -6.25 5.86 -8.45
N TRP A 107 -5.08 5.24 -8.36
CA TRP A 107 -4.01 5.38 -9.33
C TRP A 107 -3.12 4.14 -9.35
N VAL A 108 -2.54 3.84 -10.52
CA VAL A 108 -1.54 2.78 -10.71
C VAL A 108 -0.47 3.28 -11.67
N HIS A 109 0.79 3.06 -11.34
CA HIS A 109 1.90 3.43 -12.21
C HIS A 109 1.74 2.80 -13.61
N SER A 110 1.91 3.62 -14.65
CA SER A 110 1.55 3.28 -16.03
C SER A 110 2.25 2.02 -16.55
N GLU A 111 3.51 1.81 -16.15
CA GLU A 111 4.31 0.64 -16.51
C GLU A 111 3.69 -0.69 -16.07
N TYR A 112 2.99 -0.71 -14.92
CA TYR A 112 2.50 -1.94 -14.31
C TYR A 112 1.02 -2.17 -14.55
N LYS A 113 0.28 -1.11 -14.93
CA LYS A 113 -1.17 -1.10 -15.06
C LYS A 113 -1.69 -2.24 -15.95
N GLN A 114 -1.19 -2.38 -17.18
CA GLN A 114 -1.72 -3.39 -18.09
C GLN A 114 -1.56 -4.83 -17.55
N LYS A 115 -0.36 -5.15 -17.03
CA LYS A 115 -0.05 -6.49 -16.51
C LYS A 115 -0.88 -6.81 -15.26
N LEU A 116 -1.04 -5.85 -14.34
CA LEU A 116 -1.87 -6.00 -13.15
C LEU A 116 -3.31 -6.39 -13.51
N TYR A 117 -3.92 -5.68 -14.46
CA TYR A 117 -5.32 -5.92 -14.85
C TYR A 117 -5.49 -7.29 -15.54
N SER A 118 -4.52 -7.71 -16.35
CA SER A 118 -4.51 -9.06 -16.93
C SER A 118 -4.47 -10.15 -15.85
N LEU A 119 -3.59 -10.01 -14.84
CA LEU A 119 -3.49 -10.96 -13.73
C LEU A 119 -4.80 -11.07 -12.93
N ILE A 120 -5.47 -9.94 -12.68
CA ILE A 120 -6.75 -9.91 -11.95
C ILE A 120 -7.86 -10.57 -12.78
N ALA A 121 -7.91 -10.31 -14.09
CA ALA A 121 -8.89 -10.92 -14.99
C ALA A 121 -8.71 -12.45 -15.08
N GLU A 122 -7.48 -12.94 -15.12
CA GLU A 122 -7.17 -14.38 -15.13
C GLU A 122 -7.62 -15.07 -13.84
N LYS A 123 -7.32 -14.47 -12.67
CA LYS A 123 -7.77 -14.99 -11.37
C LYS A 123 -9.30 -15.05 -11.25
N SER A 124 -9.99 -14.03 -11.75
CA SER A 124 -11.46 -13.95 -11.70
C SER A 124 -12.10 -15.09 -12.51
N LYS A 125 -11.59 -15.36 -13.72
CA LYS A 125 -12.05 -16.49 -14.55
C LYS A 125 -11.83 -17.84 -13.87
N HIS A 126 -10.75 -17.99 -13.11
CA HIS A 126 -10.45 -19.24 -12.43
C HIS A 126 -11.37 -19.47 -11.22
N LYS A 127 -11.71 -18.40 -10.48
CA LYS A 127 -12.67 -18.46 -9.37
C LYS A 127 -14.06 -18.88 -9.84
N ASP A 128 -14.56 -18.27 -10.92
CA ASP A 128 -15.86 -18.60 -11.52
C ASP A 128 -15.95 -20.05 -12.03
N PHE A 129 -14.81 -20.65 -12.40
CA PHE A 129 -14.75 -22.04 -12.84
C PHE A 129 -14.85 -23.02 -11.67
N ILE A 130 -14.25 -22.72 -10.51
CA ILE A 130 -14.25 -23.61 -9.34
C ILE A 130 -15.60 -23.60 -8.63
N GLU A 131 -16.29 -22.46 -8.55
CA GLU A 131 -17.61 -22.34 -7.87
C GLU A 131 -18.78 -22.97 -8.65
N ARG A 132 -18.52 -23.55 -9.84
CA ARG A 132 -19.52 -24.21 -10.70
C ARG A 132 -19.49 -25.74 -10.63
N PHE A 133 -18.64 -26.33 -9.80
CA PHE A 133 -18.52 -27.78 -9.58
C PHE A 133 -18.59 -28.11 -8.09
#